data_AF-A0A842XFN0-F1
#
_entry.id   AF-A0A842XFN0-F1
#
_cell.length_a   1.000
_cell.length_b   1.000
_cell.length_c   1.000
_cell.angle_alpha   90.00
_cell.angle_beta   90.00
_cell.angle_gamma   90.00
#
_symmetry.space_group_name_H-M   'P 1'
#
loop_
_entity.id
_entity.type
_entity.pdbx_description
1 polymer ?
#
loop_
_entity_poly.entity_id
_entity_poly.type
_entity_poly.pdbx_seq_one_letter_code
_entity_poly.pdbx_strand_id
1 'polypeptide(L)'
;MVKTQMISRKKSKSKNRFCGNCHYHNMYEYPDLILCSLRYQNSNDFIVPTLGCCEKWTPNSQECFCVEEAMKKRNKNSVKHCKE
;
A
#
# COMPACT_ATOMS: atom_id res chain seq x y z
N MET A 1 24.39 -17.86 -25.10
CA MET A 1 23.50 -16.73 -25.46
C MET A 1 22.38 -16.64 -24.43
N VAL A 2 22.51 -15.76 -23.42
CA VAL A 2 21.52 -15.64 -22.35
C VAL A 2 20.39 -14.73 -22.83
N LYS A 3 19.18 -15.28 -22.98
CA LYS A 3 17.99 -14.53 -23.41
C LYS A 3 17.51 -13.64 -22.27
N THR A 4 17.81 -12.34 -22.35
CA THR A 4 17.27 -11.31 -21.46
C THR A 4 15.76 -11.18 -21.70
N GLN A 5 14.95 -11.59 -20.71
CA GLN A 5 13.51 -11.41 -20.74
C GLN A 5 13.18 -9.92 -20.59
N MET A 6 12.42 -9.38 -21.56
CA MET A 6 11.88 -8.03 -21.50
C MET A 6 10.76 -7.98 -20.47
N ILE A 7 10.99 -7.29 -19.35
CA ILE A 7 9.96 -7.02 -18.36
C ILE A 7 9.02 -5.97 -18.94
N SER A 8 7.85 -6.43 -19.40
CA SER A 8 6.77 -5.57 -19.88
C SER A 8 6.30 -4.66 -18.73
N ARG A 9 6.63 -3.37 -18.82
CA ARG A 9 6.02 -2.33 -17.98
C ARG A 9 4.54 -2.23 -18.36
N LYS A 10 3.69 -3.04 -17.72
CA LYS A 10 2.24 -2.81 -17.70
C LYS A 10 2.03 -1.40 -17.12
N LYS A 11 1.68 -0.44 -17.99
CA LYS A 11 1.18 0.88 -17.60
C LYS A 11 -0.09 0.65 -16.77
N SER A 12 0.05 0.59 -15.45
CA SER A 12 -1.08 0.56 -14.56
C SER A 12 -1.79 1.91 -14.66
N LYS A 13 -3.08 1.88 -15.05
CA LYS A 13 -4.03 2.99 -14.88
C LYS A 13 -3.73 3.66 -13.56
N SER A 14 -3.53 4.98 -13.55
CA SER A 14 -3.26 5.84 -12.39
C SER A 14 -3.80 5.24 -11.08
N LYS A 15 -3.01 4.36 -10.44
CA LYS A 15 -3.40 3.72 -9.18
C LYS A 15 -3.19 4.81 -8.13
N ASN A 16 -4.24 5.12 -7.36
CA ASN A 16 -4.15 6.05 -6.24
C ASN A 16 -2.90 5.71 -5.40
N ARG A 17 -2.11 6.73 -5.04
CA ARG A 17 -0.86 6.53 -4.28
C ARG A 17 -1.21 6.30 -2.82
N PHE A 18 -0.93 5.10 -2.32
CA PHE A 18 -1.17 4.72 -0.95
C PHE A 18 0.07 4.06 -0.33
N CYS A 19 0.27 4.20 0.97
CA CYS A 19 1.33 3.52 1.68
C CYS A 19 1.23 2.00 1.48
N GLY A 20 0.01 1.45 1.44
CA GLY A 20 -0.25 0.04 1.16
C GLY A 20 0.07 -0.44 -0.26
N ASN A 21 0.41 0.44 -1.20
CA ASN A 21 0.93 0.06 -2.53
C ASN A 21 2.31 0.67 -2.83
N CYS A 22 3.01 1.10 -1.78
CA CYS A 22 4.36 1.64 -1.86
C CYS A 22 5.41 0.52 -1.88
N HIS A 23 6.52 0.68 -2.58
CA HIS A 23 7.63 -0.27 -2.58
C HIS A 23 8.20 -0.55 -1.17
N TYR A 24 8.12 0.44 -0.27
CA TYR A 24 8.67 0.33 1.09
C TYR A 24 7.67 -0.20 2.12
N HIS A 25 6.51 -0.69 1.71
CA HIS A 25 5.50 -1.19 2.65
C HIS A 25 5.78 -2.62 3.07
N ASN A 26 5.58 -2.90 4.35
CA ASN A 26 5.55 -4.22 4.94
C ASN A 26 4.28 -4.37 5.79
N MET A 27 3.77 -5.58 5.91
CA MET A 27 2.58 -5.85 6.74
C MET A 27 2.90 -5.60 8.22
N TYR A 28 1.99 -4.91 8.93
CA TYR A 28 2.04 -4.77 10.38
C TYR A 28 0.73 -5.25 11.01
N GLU A 29 -0.32 -4.42 10.99
CA GLU A 29 -1.67 -4.81 11.43
C GLU A 29 -2.62 -4.78 10.24
N TYR A 30 -2.76 -5.93 9.58
CA TYR A 30 -3.54 -6.03 8.36
C TYR A 30 -5.06 -5.88 8.63
N PRO A 31 -5.81 -5.12 7.81
CA PRO A 31 -5.38 -4.31 6.67
C PRO A 31 -5.15 -2.82 7.01
N ASP A 32 -5.19 -2.41 8.28
CA ASP A 32 -5.27 -0.99 8.67
C ASP A 32 -3.91 -0.28 8.71
N LEU A 33 -2.88 -0.95 9.21
CA LEU A 33 -1.54 -0.38 9.43
C LEU A 33 -0.47 -1.20 8.71
N ILE A 34 0.50 -0.47 8.15
CA ILE A 34 1.70 -1.03 7.51
C ILE A 34 2.95 -0.45 8.17
N LEU A 35 4.02 -1.23 8.13
CA LEU A 35 5.35 -0.77 8.48
C LEU A 35 6.00 -0.16 7.24
N CYS A 36 6.45 1.09 7.34
CA CYS A 36 7.20 1.78 6.31
C CYS A 36 8.70 1.59 6.55
N SER A 37 9.33 0.69 5.79
CA SER A 37 10.77 0.38 5.92
C SER A 37 11.65 1.60 5.74
N LEU A 38 11.24 2.54 4.87
CA LEU A 38 11.97 3.79 4.67
C LEU A 38 11.96 4.67 5.93
N ARG A 39 10.82 4.77 6.63
CA ARG A 39 10.75 5.55 7.88
C ARG A 39 11.48 4.85 9.02
N TYR A 40 11.39 3.52 9.06
CA TYR A 40 12.11 2.69 10.02
C TYR A 40 13.63 2.93 9.94
N GLN A 41 14.18 2.92 8.72
CA GLN A 41 15.61 3.23 8.49
C GLN A 41 16.02 4.65 8.90
N ASN A 42 15.08 5.59 8.88
CA ASN A 42 15.32 6.99 9.25
C ASN A 42 14.96 7.29 10.71
N SER A 43 14.70 6.28 11.55
CA SER A 43 14.28 6.43 12.96
C SER A 43 13.07 7.34 13.17
N ASN A 44 12.20 7.46 12.16
CA ASN A 44 10.94 8.19 12.22
C ASN A 44 9.79 7.24 12.59
N ASP A 45 8.62 7.81 12.92
CA ASP A 45 7.40 7.02 13.11
C ASP A 45 7.08 6.19 11.85
N PHE A 46 7.31 4.88 11.97
CA PHE A 46 7.34 3.93 10.86
C PHE A 46 6.06 3.11 10.75
N ILE A 47 5.14 3.21 11.70
CA ILE A 47 3.83 2.57 11.61
C ILE A 47 2.88 3.59 10.98
N VAL A 48 2.36 3.31 9.79
CA VAL A 48 1.53 4.27 9.07
C VAL A 48 0.25 3.60 8.55
N PRO A 49 -0.84 4.38 8.33
CA PRO A 49 -2.07 3.83 7.77
C PRO A 49 -1.87 3.28 6.36
N THR A 50 -2.48 2.13 6.06
CA THR A 50 -2.43 1.50 4.73
C THR A 50 -2.97 2.43 3.64
N LEU A 51 -4.03 3.18 3.94
CA LEU A 51 -4.65 4.16 3.02
C LEU A 51 -4.04 5.56 3.12
N GLY A 52 -2.96 5.74 3.88
CA GLY A 52 -2.20 7.00 3.92
C GLY A 52 -1.34 7.17 2.67
N CYS A 53 -0.63 8.29 2.55
CA CYS A 53 0.38 8.50 1.52
C CYS A 53 1.50 9.41 2.07
N CYS A 54 2.70 9.33 1.50
CA CYS A 54 3.79 10.25 1.82
C CYS A 54 4.51 10.72 0.55
N GLU A 55 5.31 11.78 0.65
CA GLU A 55 6.04 12.37 -0.49
C GLU A 55 7.08 11.42 -1.08
N LYS A 56 7.64 10.53 -0.25
CA LYS A 56 8.64 9.52 -0.64
C LYS A 56 8.01 8.23 -1.18
N TRP A 57 6.77 8.30 -1.67
CA TRP A 57 6.07 7.14 -2.21
C TRP A 57 6.71 6.66 -3.51
N THR A 58 6.98 5.37 -3.58
CA THR A 58 7.52 4.69 -4.77
C THR A 58 6.57 3.56 -5.15
N PRO A 59 6.20 3.39 -6.43
CA PRO A 59 5.28 2.32 -6.83
C PRO A 59 5.87 0.94 -6.51
N ASN A 60 5.07 0.08 -5.87
CA ASN A 60 5.44 -1.33 -5.76
C ASN A 60 5.30 -2.04 -7.12
N SER A 61 6.30 -2.83 -7.51
CA SER A 61 6.26 -3.68 -8.70
C SER A 61 5.42 -4.94 -8.50
N GLN A 62 5.24 -5.37 -7.24
CA GLN A 62 4.43 -6.52 -6.89
C GLN A 62 2.97 -6.12 -6.64
N GLU A 63 2.04 -6.91 -7.18
CA GLU A 63 0.63 -6.76 -6.87
C GLU A 63 0.35 -7.29 -5.45
N CYS A 64 -0.44 -6.54 -4.67
CA CYS A 64 -0.82 -6.91 -3.31
C CYS A 64 -2.23 -6.38 -3.01
N PHE A 65 -2.92 -7.03 -2.07
CA PHE A 65 -4.31 -6.74 -1.72
C PHE A 65 -4.47 -5.78 -0.55
N CYS A 66 -3.37 -5.21 -0.02
CA CYS A 66 -3.37 -4.37 1.18
C CYS A 66 -4.33 -3.18 1.04
N VAL A 67 -4.25 -2.45 -0.07
CA VAL A 67 -5.12 -1.29 -0.33
C VAL A 67 -6.58 -1.73 -0.52
N GLU A 68 -6.80 -2.84 -1.23
CA GLU A 68 -8.15 -3.34 -1.52
C GLU A 68 -8.88 -3.76 -0.25
N GLU A 69 -8.24 -4.54 0.63
CA GLU A 69 -8.84 -4.95 1.90
C GLU A 69 -9.04 -3.77 2.86
N ALA A 70 -8.10 -2.82 2.89
CA ALA A 70 -8.25 -1.61 3.70
C ALA A 70 -9.45 -0.76 3.24
N MET A 71 -9.65 -0.61 1.92
CA MET A 71 -10.83 0.05 1.36
C MET A 71 -12.13 -0.70 1.68
N LYS A 72 -12.13 -2.03 1.52
CA LYS A 72 -13.29 -2.87 1.87
C LYS A 72 -13.67 -2.71 3.35
N LYS A 73 -12.69 -2.71 4.26
CA LYS A 73 -12.93 -2.51 5.70
C LYS A 73 -13.49 -1.12 5.99
N ARG A 74 -12.93 -0.07 5.39
CA ARG A 74 -13.44 1.30 5.53
C ARG A 74 -14.90 1.42 5.08
N ASN A 75 -15.24 0.82 3.94
CA ASN A 75 -16.61 0.82 3.41
C ASN A 75 -17.58 -0.02 4.24
N LYS A 76 -17.14 -1.13 4.84
CA LYS A 76 -17.97 -1.90 5.77
C LYS A 76 -18.28 -1.10 7.04
N ASN A 77 -17.32 -0.32 7.53
CA ASN A 77 -17.52 0.50 8.72
C ASN A 77 -18.43 1.71 8.45
N SER A 78 -18.39 2.33 7.27
CA SER A 78 -19.32 3.42 6.92
C SER A 78 -20.77 2.96 6.81
N VAL A 79 -21.03 1.70 6.45
CA VAL A 79 -22.39 1.12 6.38
C VAL A 79 -22.95 0.78 7.77
N LYS A 80 -22.08 0.51 8.76
CA LYS A 80 -22.52 0.17 10.13
C LYS A 80 -23.01 1.37 10.96
N HIS A 81 -22.84 2.60 10.48
CA HIS A 81 -23.21 3.81 11.23
C HIS A 81 -24.63 4.33 10.93
N CYS A 82 -25.45 3.58 10.18
CA CYS A 82 -26.86 3.91 9.90
C CYS A 82 -27.84 2.85 10.47
N LYS A 83 -27.55 2.28 11.63
CA LYS A 83 -28.53 1.50 12.41
C LYS A 83 -28.45 1.92 13.86
N GLU A 84 -29.15 3.01 14.18
CA GLU A 84 -29.73 3.24 15.50
C GLU A 84 -31.16 3.74 15.29
#